data_AF-A0A2H3DG41-F1
#
_entry.id   AF-A0A2H3DG41-F1
#
_cell.length_a   1.000
_cell.length_b   1.000
_cell.length_c   1.000
_cell.angle_alpha   90.00
_cell.angle_beta   90.00
_cell.angle_gamma   90.00
#
_symmetry.space_group_name_H-M   'P 1'
#
loop_
_entity.id
_entity.type
_entity.pdbx_description
1 polymer ?
#
loop_
_entity_poly.entity_id
_entity_poly.type
_entity_poly.pdbx_seq_one_letter_code
_entity_poly.pdbx_strand_id
1 'polypeptide(L)'
;MGEISESSPSSSLDLDLNDPETLRSYYEDLLNYRERAYGNSLTTGWSFMVTLDPYPSSSSHSSRPLPTFANKGGSYILSLSCPVKPYRHEIQYSQIWIADVFKPQSRCLGQVILKIFQPSLMPLPDIDDHENYRLFEYVRPGIMSSTEDNAYRELQPLQGTTVPYYYGMYTLTMPNGEDADVLIMEYVEGETLEQWLSGRPEHTKPEDLGNADVNYVADTKLMFKKVLTAVHSINRLGVAHRDVCPSCIILTPSPSGTPVFTDFALAACNVDLKLIRRTYENNIQAIDPLRECCRPHRDGILKWAKEELANPGNTWIKFHIDQS
;
A
#
# COMPACT_ATOMS: atom_id res chain seq x y z
N MET A 1 26.78 12.74 3.81
CA MET A 1 25.89 13.38 2.84
C MET A 1 26.08 12.64 1.54
N GLY A 2 25.11 11.81 1.14
CA GLY A 2 25.11 11.21 -0.19
C GLY A 2 24.53 12.23 -1.17
N GLU A 3 25.21 12.45 -2.30
CA GLU A 3 24.67 13.20 -3.43
C GLU A 3 23.71 12.30 -4.20
N ILE A 4 22.55 12.84 -4.58
CA ILE A 4 21.57 12.14 -5.42
C ILE A 4 22.07 12.25 -6.86
N SER A 5 22.53 11.12 -7.40
CA SER A 5 22.71 10.93 -8.85
C SER A 5 21.33 10.69 -9.46
N GLU A 6 20.96 11.43 -10.51
CA GLU A 6 19.92 11.00 -11.46
C GLU A 6 20.45 9.80 -12.24
N SER A 7 20.61 8.66 -11.55
CA SER A 7 20.88 7.38 -12.18
C SER A 7 19.55 6.71 -12.47
N SER A 8 19.41 6.30 -13.72
CA SER A 8 18.41 5.37 -14.25
C SER A 8 18.05 4.28 -13.23
N PRO A 9 16.79 3.82 -13.16
CA PRO A 9 16.38 2.70 -12.30
C PRO A 9 16.99 1.40 -12.85
N SER A 10 18.27 1.18 -12.60
CA SER A 10 18.99 0.01 -13.11
C SER A 10 20.01 -0.47 -12.08
N SER A 11 19.66 -1.55 -11.39
CA SER A 11 20.68 -2.56 -11.12
C SER A 11 20.12 -3.98 -11.06
N SER A 12 18.86 -4.19 -10.65
CA SER A 12 18.28 -5.54 -10.55
C SER A 12 17.36 -5.97 -11.72
N LEU A 13 16.77 -5.02 -12.45
CA LEU A 13 15.86 -5.33 -13.55
C LEU A 13 16.60 -5.87 -14.79
N ASP A 14 17.81 -5.38 -15.03
CA ASP A 14 18.61 -5.73 -16.21
C ASP A 14 19.47 -6.99 -16.02
N LEU A 15 19.49 -7.56 -14.81
CA LEU A 15 20.23 -8.80 -14.55
C LEU A 15 19.53 -9.99 -15.20
N ASP A 16 20.28 -10.75 -15.98
CA ASP A 16 19.84 -12.06 -16.45
C ASP A 16 20.00 -13.09 -15.34
N LEU A 17 19.01 -13.14 -14.45
CA LEU A 17 18.97 -14.11 -13.36
C LEU A 17 18.75 -15.56 -13.85
N ASN A 18 18.56 -15.79 -15.16
CA ASN A 18 18.57 -17.16 -15.70
C ASN A 18 20.00 -17.69 -15.89
N ASP A 19 21.00 -16.80 -15.91
CA ASP A 19 22.40 -17.19 -15.89
C ASP A 19 22.84 -17.55 -14.45
N PRO A 20 23.25 -18.80 -14.17
CA PRO A 20 23.60 -19.23 -12.81
C PRO A 20 24.76 -18.47 -12.19
N GLU A 21 25.73 -18.01 -12.99
CA GLU A 21 26.87 -17.25 -12.49
C GLU A 21 26.44 -15.83 -12.07
N THR A 22 25.66 -15.15 -12.91
CA THR A 22 25.05 -13.85 -12.60
C THR A 22 24.17 -13.94 -11.36
N LEU A 23 23.32 -14.97 -11.25
CA LEU A 23 22.47 -15.18 -10.07
C LEU A 23 23.31 -15.36 -8.80
N ARG A 24 24.36 -16.19 -8.84
CA ARG A 24 25.23 -16.44 -7.69
C ARG A 24 25.95 -15.16 -7.25
N SER A 25 26.51 -14.41 -8.20
CA SER A 25 27.16 -13.13 -7.90
C SER A 25 26.19 -12.14 -7.26
N TYR A 26 24.99 -12.02 -7.83
CA TYR A 26 23.95 -11.16 -7.28
C TYR A 26 23.54 -11.57 -5.86
N TYR A 27 23.37 -12.87 -5.62
CA TYR A 27 23.06 -13.40 -4.28
C TYR A 27 24.16 -13.08 -3.26
N GLU A 28 25.44 -13.26 -3.63
CA GLU A 28 26.58 -12.93 -2.78
C GLU A 28 26.63 -11.42 -2.45
N ASP A 29 26.35 -10.56 -3.42
CA ASP A 29 26.25 -9.12 -3.19
C ASP A 29 25.13 -8.77 -2.20
N LEU A 30 23.95 -9.38 -2.36
CA LEU A 30 22.83 -9.20 -1.43
C LEU A 30 23.18 -9.65 -0.01
N LEU A 31 23.89 -10.78 0.15
CA LEU A 31 24.36 -11.23 1.46
C LEU A 31 25.32 -10.21 2.09
N ASN A 32 26.30 -9.73 1.33
CA ASN A 32 27.26 -8.73 1.81
C ASN A 32 26.57 -7.41 2.22
N TYR A 33 25.55 -6.98 1.48
CA TYR A 33 24.74 -5.82 1.85
C TYR A 33 23.88 -6.07 3.08
N ARG A 34 23.30 -7.27 3.22
CA ARG A 34 22.48 -7.68 4.36
C ARG A 34 23.28 -7.69 5.65
N GLU A 35 24.47 -8.29 5.65
CA GLU A 35 25.36 -8.30 6.81
C GLU A 35 25.71 -6.87 7.26
N ARG A 36 26.03 -5.99 6.31
CA ARG A 36 26.26 -4.57 6.60
C ARG A 36 25.02 -3.84 7.10
N ALA A 37 23.83 -4.16 6.58
CA ALA A 37 22.57 -3.59 7.03
C ALA A 37 22.25 -3.97 8.49
N TYR A 38 22.62 -5.18 8.93
CA TYR A 38 22.49 -5.56 10.33
C TYR A 38 23.43 -4.78 11.26
N GLY A 39 24.66 -4.50 10.80
CA GLY A 39 25.60 -3.65 11.53
C GLY A 39 25.28 -2.16 11.49
N ASN A 40 24.58 -1.70 10.45
CA ASN A 40 24.26 -0.29 10.19
C ASN A 40 22.83 -0.14 9.70
N SER A 41 21.87 -0.42 10.57
CA SER A 41 20.44 -0.38 10.24
C SER A 41 19.90 1.05 10.21
N LEU A 42 18.78 1.23 9.48
CA LEU A 42 18.01 2.47 9.57
C LEU A 42 17.49 2.66 10.98
N THR A 43 17.67 3.87 11.51
CA THR A 43 17.27 4.24 12.86
C THR A 43 16.55 5.59 12.85
N THR A 44 15.75 5.83 13.89
CA THR A 44 15.13 7.14 14.13
C THR A 44 16.21 8.22 14.16
N GLY A 45 15.97 9.32 13.45
CA GLY A 45 16.91 10.44 13.27
C GLY A 45 17.78 10.34 12.01
N TRP A 46 17.83 9.18 11.34
CA TRP A 46 18.45 9.10 10.02
C TRP A 46 17.72 10.00 9.03
N SER A 47 18.43 10.63 8.11
CA SER A 47 17.81 11.57 7.18
C SER A 47 18.30 11.45 5.74
N PHE A 48 17.38 11.73 4.82
CA PHE A 48 17.62 11.78 3.39
C PHE A 48 17.34 13.18 2.87
N MET A 49 18.18 13.67 1.97
CA MET A 49 17.85 14.85 1.18
C MET A 49 17.10 14.37 -0.05
N VAL A 50 15.99 15.03 -0.40
CA VAL A 50 15.21 14.73 -1.60
C VAL A 50 14.76 16.03 -2.26
N THR A 51 14.55 16.00 -3.56
CA THR A 51 13.89 17.09 -4.29
C THR A 51 12.53 16.58 -4.75
N LEU A 52 11.47 17.18 -4.21
CA LEU A 52 10.10 16.83 -4.56
C LEU A 52 9.58 17.77 -5.64
N ASP A 53 8.89 17.21 -6.63
CA ASP A 53 8.17 18.02 -7.60
C ASP A 53 6.92 18.66 -6.96
N PRO A 54 6.50 19.85 -7.44
CA PRO A 54 5.25 20.45 -7.00
C PRO A 54 4.08 19.55 -7.41
N TYR A 55 3.30 19.12 -6.42
CA TYR A 55 2.13 18.30 -6.64
C TYR A 55 0.98 19.18 -7.21
N PRO A 56 0.29 18.74 -8.28
CA PRO A 56 -0.76 19.55 -8.90
C PRO A 56 -1.89 19.83 -7.90
N SER A 57 -2.33 21.09 -7.83
CA SER A 57 -3.44 21.48 -6.96
C SER A 57 -4.71 20.71 -7.34
N SER A 58 -5.16 19.81 -6.46
CA SER A 58 -6.45 19.13 -6.62
C SER A 58 -7.59 20.15 -6.52
N SER A 59 -8.47 20.19 -7.52
CA SER A 59 -9.68 21.01 -7.52
C SER A 59 -10.87 20.33 -6.82
N SER A 60 -10.71 19.11 -6.30
CA SER A 60 -11.82 18.38 -5.71
C SER A 60 -11.99 18.72 -4.23
N HIS A 61 -13.16 19.25 -3.88
CA HIS A 61 -13.57 19.57 -2.52
C HIS A 61 -13.59 18.36 -1.56
N SER A 62 -13.54 17.13 -2.06
CA SER A 62 -13.53 15.91 -1.24
C SER A 62 -12.14 15.44 -0.84
N SER A 63 -11.08 16.06 -1.37
CA SER A 63 -9.69 15.61 -1.11
C SER A 63 -9.17 16.11 0.22
N ARG A 64 -8.35 15.31 0.89
CA ARG A 64 -7.56 15.73 2.05
C ARG A 64 -6.67 16.91 1.66
N PRO A 65 -6.41 17.85 2.59
CA PRO A 65 -5.60 19.01 2.30
C PRO A 65 -4.16 18.61 1.98
N LEU A 66 -3.60 19.11 0.88
CA LEU A 66 -2.19 18.93 0.57
C LEU A 66 -1.33 19.75 1.54
N PRO A 67 -0.26 19.16 2.10
CA PRO A 67 0.75 19.91 2.84
C PRO A 67 1.41 20.97 1.96
N THR A 68 1.81 22.09 2.58
CA THR A 68 2.44 23.21 1.87
C THR A 68 3.75 22.85 1.17
N PHE A 69 4.50 21.87 1.68
CA PHE A 69 5.71 21.39 1.05
C PHE A 69 5.42 20.69 -0.28
N ALA A 70 4.38 19.84 -0.32
CA ALA A 70 4.00 19.10 -1.52
C ALA A 70 3.48 20.03 -2.62
N ASN A 71 2.67 21.03 -2.27
CA ASN A 71 2.15 21.98 -3.27
C ASN A 71 3.24 22.85 -3.91
N LYS A 72 4.32 23.15 -3.19
CA LYS A 72 5.40 24.02 -3.69
C LYS A 72 6.52 23.25 -4.37
N GLY A 73 6.73 21.99 -3.99
CA GLY A 73 7.94 21.26 -4.35
C GLY A 73 9.21 21.92 -3.80
N GLY A 74 10.35 21.34 -4.15
CA GLY A 74 11.69 21.79 -3.77
C GLY A 74 12.48 20.76 -2.97
N SER A 75 13.64 21.18 -2.46
CA SER A 75 14.54 20.31 -1.72
C SER A 75 14.21 20.28 -0.22
N TYR A 76 14.09 19.08 0.32
CA TYR A 76 13.70 18.80 1.70
C TYR A 76 14.62 17.77 2.34
N ILE A 77 14.65 17.77 3.67
CA ILE A 77 15.27 16.74 4.50
C ILE A 77 14.13 15.90 5.07
N LEU A 78 14.16 14.60 4.80
CA LEU A 78 13.23 13.63 5.37
C LEU A 78 13.94 12.92 6.51
N SER A 79 13.56 13.21 7.75
CA SER A 79 14.14 12.58 8.94
C SER A 79 13.23 11.45 9.42
N LEU A 80 13.73 10.23 9.46
CA LEU A 80 13.00 9.07 9.95
C LEU A 80 12.60 9.30 11.41
N SER A 81 11.31 9.23 11.72
CA SER A 81 10.79 9.43 13.07
C SER A 81 10.41 8.10 13.71
N CYS A 82 9.66 7.25 13.01
CA CYS A 82 9.18 5.97 13.56
C CYS A 82 9.02 4.88 12.49
N PRO A 83 9.47 3.63 12.73
CA PRO A 83 9.08 2.51 11.89
C PRO A 83 7.62 2.13 12.16
N VAL A 84 6.81 1.94 11.11
CA VAL A 84 5.37 1.64 11.27
C VAL A 84 5.15 0.23 11.82
N LYS A 85 5.99 -0.72 11.43
CA LYS A 85 6.04 -2.08 11.99
C LYS A 85 7.50 -2.51 12.14
N PRO A 86 7.83 -3.34 13.15
CA PRO A 86 9.14 -3.97 13.21
C PRO A 86 9.38 -4.75 11.92
N TYR A 87 10.50 -4.49 11.26
CA TYR A 87 10.80 -5.17 10.01
C TYR A 87 11.10 -6.65 10.29
N ARG A 88 10.44 -7.54 9.55
CA ARG A 88 10.66 -8.98 9.59
C ARG A 88 11.25 -9.42 8.27
N HIS A 89 12.56 -9.70 8.31
CA HIS A 89 13.28 -10.32 7.21
C HIS A 89 12.53 -11.56 6.71
N GLU A 90 12.64 -11.84 5.40
CA GLU A 90 12.08 -13.04 4.74
C GLU A 90 10.55 -13.09 4.61
N ILE A 91 9.80 -12.21 5.29
CA ILE A 91 8.32 -12.18 5.23
C ILE A 91 7.82 -10.85 4.66
N GLN A 92 8.58 -9.77 4.83
CA GLN A 92 8.22 -8.45 4.33
C GLN A 92 9.05 -8.08 3.09
N TYR A 93 8.39 -7.41 2.13
CA TYR A 93 9.02 -6.93 0.90
C TYR A 93 9.52 -5.49 0.99
N SER A 94 9.19 -4.75 2.05
CA SER A 94 9.61 -3.36 2.21
C SER A 94 9.62 -2.92 3.67
N GLN A 95 10.51 -2.00 4.00
CA GLN A 95 10.47 -1.28 5.27
C GLN A 95 9.53 -0.08 5.15
N ILE A 96 8.68 0.15 6.16
CA ILE A 96 7.75 1.28 6.18
C ILE A 96 8.11 2.22 7.33
N TRP A 97 8.41 3.47 7.01
CA TRP A 97 8.79 4.48 7.98
C TRP A 97 7.92 5.73 7.86
N ILE A 98 7.58 6.32 9.00
CA ILE A 98 7.16 7.72 9.07
C ILE A 98 8.43 8.57 9.05
N ALA A 99 8.42 9.63 8.25
CA ALA A 99 9.46 10.63 8.25
C ALA A 99 8.88 12.04 8.37
N ASP A 100 9.56 12.86 9.16
CA ASP A 100 9.27 14.28 9.30
C ASP A 100 9.95 15.06 8.17
N VAL A 101 9.21 16.00 7.57
CA VAL A 101 9.69 16.81 6.44
C VAL A 101 10.22 18.14 6.94
N PHE A 102 11.48 18.46 6.64
CA PHE A 102 12.10 19.73 6.98
C PHE A 102 12.61 20.44 5.75
N LYS A 103 12.56 21.78 5.78
CA LYS A 103 13.44 22.62 4.95
C LYS A 103 14.69 22.95 5.78
N PRO A 104 15.89 23.14 5.18
CA PRO A 104 17.06 23.54 5.94
C PRO A 104 16.77 24.73 6.87
N GLN A 105 17.11 24.59 8.16
CA GLN A 105 16.92 25.61 9.21
C GLN A 105 15.45 26.00 9.49
N SER A 106 14.49 25.19 9.03
CA SER A 106 13.07 25.42 9.25
C SER A 106 12.49 24.44 10.27
N ARG A 107 11.29 24.77 10.78
CA ARG A 107 10.47 23.82 11.54
C ARG A 107 9.97 22.67 10.65
N CYS A 108 9.53 21.58 11.29
CA CYS A 108 8.82 20.49 10.62
C CYS A 108 7.62 21.03 9.81
N LEU A 109 7.51 20.59 8.56
CA LEU A 109 6.51 21.04 7.59
C LEU A 109 5.35 20.05 7.43
N GLY A 110 5.48 18.86 8.01
CA GLY A 110 4.52 17.76 7.93
C GLY A 110 5.23 16.41 7.96
N GLN A 111 4.47 15.35 7.70
CA GLN A 111 4.95 13.98 7.74
C GLN A 111 4.64 13.26 6.43
N VAL A 112 5.47 12.28 6.10
CA VAL A 112 5.33 11.40 4.95
C VAL A 112 5.60 9.95 5.34
N ILE A 113 5.14 9.02 4.52
CA ILE A 113 5.56 7.61 4.56
C ILE A 113 6.70 7.42 3.55
N LEU A 114 7.76 6.75 4.00
CA LEU A 114 8.79 6.16 3.15
C LEU A 114 8.59 4.66 3.13
N LYS A 115 8.24 4.13 1.96
CA LYS A 115 8.23 2.68 1.70
C LYS A 115 9.49 2.32 0.94
N ILE A 116 10.38 1.60 1.60
CA ILE A 116 11.75 1.33 1.15
C ILE A 116 11.86 -0.13 0.72
N PHE A 117 12.07 -0.34 -0.57
CA PHE A 117 12.39 -1.64 -1.17
C PHE A 117 13.91 -1.78 -1.23
N GLN A 118 14.49 -2.28 -0.14
CA GLN A 118 15.92 -2.53 -0.03
C GLN A 118 16.21 -3.99 -0.44
N PRO A 119 16.89 -4.24 -1.58
CA PRO A 119 17.08 -5.59 -2.13
C PRO A 119 17.60 -6.61 -1.12
N SER A 120 18.65 -6.27 -0.37
CA SER A 120 19.29 -7.16 0.58
C SER A 120 18.43 -7.52 1.77
N LEU A 121 17.38 -6.76 2.07
CA LEU A 121 16.48 -7.03 3.20
C LEU A 121 15.21 -7.78 2.79
N MET A 122 14.90 -7.88 1.50
CA MET A 122 13.81 -8.70 0.96
C MET A 122 14.16 -10.20 1.01
N PRO A 123 13.19 -11.12 0.84
CA PRO A 123 13.50 -12.54 0.64
C PRO A 123 14.57 -12.71 -0.44
N LEU A 124 15.62 -13.50 -0.19
CA LEU A 124 16.70 -13.73 -1.16
C LEU A 124 16.25 -14.73 -2.23
N PRO A 125 16.85 -14.70 -3.43
CA PRO A 125 16.64 -15.77 -4.39
C PRO A 125 17.18 -17.09 -3.81
N ASP A 126 16.44 -18.18 -4.04
CA ASP A 126 16.90 -19.54 -3.73
C ASP A 126 17.86 -20.00 -4.83
N ILE A 127 19.14 -20.16 -4.48
CA ILE A 127 20.19 -20.53 -5.43
C ILE A 127 20.47 -22.04 -5.49
N ASP A 128 19.96 -22.80 -4.52
CA ASP A 128 20.21 -24.25 -4.40
C ASP A 128 19.15 -25.09 -5.12
N ASP A 129 18.00 -24.50 -5.48
CA ASP A 129 16.96 -25.14 -6.28
C ASP A 129 17.32 -25.17 -7.78
N HIS A 130 18.39 -25.89 -8.12
CA HIS A 130 18.93 -26.00 -9.47
C HIS A 130 18.00 -26.75 -10.46
N GLU A 131 16.95 -27.42 -9.98
CA GLU A 131 16.08 -28.26 -10.81
C GLU A 131 14.65 -27.70 -11.01
N ASN A 132 14.21 -26.63 -10.34
CA ASN A 132 12.80 -26.22 -10.42
C ASN A 132 12.52 -24.71 -10.54
N TYR A 133 11.37 -24.46 -11.16
CA TYR A 133 10.57 -23.26 -11.42
C TYR A 133 10.52 -22.13 -10.34
N ARG A 134 11.26 -22.19 -9.24
CA ARG A 134 11.22 -21.18 -8.14
C ARG A 134 11.98 -19.90 -8.40
N LEU A 135 12.88 -19.87 -9.38
CA LEU A 135 13.45 -18.61 -9.85
C LEU A 135 12.37 -17.67 -10.41
N PHE A 136 11.27 -18.23 -10.93
CA PHE A 136 10.06 -17.47 -11.30
C PHE A 136 9.26 -16.97 -10.08
N GLU A 137 9.51 -17.50 -8.89
CA GLU A 137 8.88 -17.07 -7.63
C GLU A 137 9.70 -15.98 -6.92
N TYR A 138 10.98 -15.78 -7.29
CA TYR A 138 11.78 -14.69 -6.76
C TYR A 138 11.22 -13.35 -7.22
N VAL A 139 10.67 -12.61 -6.26
CA VAL A 139 10.10 -11.29 -6.48
C VAL A 139 11.22 -10.26 -6.49
N ARG A 140 11.57 -9.76 -7.68
CA ARG A 140 12.60 -8.73 -7.82
C ARG A 140 12.15 -7.41 -7.17
N PRO A 141 12.99 -6.76 -6.35
CA PRO A 141 12.68 -5.47 -5.71
C PRO A 141 12.19 -4.41 -6.71
N GLY A 142 12.91 -4.26 -7.82
CA GLY A 142 12.58 -3.27 -8.86
C GLY A 142 11.22 -3.52 -9.54
N ILE A 143 10.75 -4.77 -9.59
CA ILE A 143 9.42 -5.09 -10.13
C ILE A 143 8.34 -4.63 -9.15
N MET A 144 8.53 -4.85 -7.84
CA MET A 144 7.58 -4.44 -6.80
C MET A 144 7.45 -2.92 -6.72
N SER A 145 8.59 -2.21 -6.64
CA SER A 145 8.63 -0.75 -6.57
C SER A 145 8.01 -0.12 -7.82
N SER A 146 8.35 -0.61 -9.01
CA SER A 146 7.79 -0.13 -10.28
C SER A 146 6.30 -0.45 -10.43
N THR A 147 5.84 -1.61 -9.94
CA THR A 147 4.42 -1.97 -9.96
C THR A 147 3.61 -1.00 -9.11
N GLU A 148 4.09 -0.68 -7.92
CA GLU A 148 3.41 0.25 -7.02
C GLU A 148 3.47 1.70 -7.51
N ASP A 149 4.61 2.16 -8.04
CA ASP A 149 4.75 3.48 -8.68
C ASP A 149 3.75 3.63 -9.85
N ASN A 150 3.67 2.62 -10.73
CA ASN A 150 2.70 2.61 -11.82
C ASN A 150 1.25 2.63 -11.32
N ALA A 151 0.93 1.86 -10.27
CA ALA A 151 -0.40 1.86 -9.69
C ALA A 151 -0.78 3.26 -9.16
N TYR A 152 0.11 3.93 -8.44
CA TYR A 152 -0.16 5.29 -7.94
C TYR A 152 -0.32 6.31 -9.07
N ARG A 153 0.40 6.17 -10.18
CA ARG A 153 0.22 7.02 -11.37
C ARG A 153 -1.16 6.85 -11.99
N GLU A 154 -1.62 5.61 -12.19
CA GLU A 154 -2.98 5.34 -12.70
C GLU A 154 -4.06 5.84 -11.72
N LEU A 155 -3.78 5.77 -10.41
CA LEU A 155 -4.69 6.19 -9.35
C LEU A 155 -4.62 7.69 -9.02
N GLN A 156 -3.91 8.50 -9.82
CA GLN A 156 -3.82 9.95 -9.63
C GLN A 156 -5.18 10.63 -9.38
N PRO A 157 -6.28 10.28 -10.08
CA PRO A 157 -7.58 10.90 -9.84
C PRO A 157 -8.20 10.60 -8.45
N LEU A 158 -7.68 9.59 -7.74
CA LEU A 158 -8.16 9.15 -6.42
C LEU A 158 -7.23 9.55 -5.27
N GLN A 159 -6.06 10.12 -5.56
CA GLN A 159 -5.10 10.54 -4.55
C GLN A 159 -5.67 11.65 -3.66
N GLY A 160 -5.41 11.56 -2.36
CA GLY A 160 -6.02 12.45 -1.36
C GLY A 160 -7.45 12.07 -0.98
N THR A 161 -8.04 11.05 -1.60
CA THR A 161 -9.40 10.56 -1.26
C THR A 161 -9.36 9.09 -0.90
N THR A 162 -9.39 8.20 -1.90
CA THR A 162 -9.41 6.74 -1.74
C THR A 162 -8.01 6.14 -1.60
N VAL A 163 -6.98 6.85 -2.07
CA VAL A 163 -5.57 6.47 -1.88
C VAL A 163 -4.76 7.67 -1.35
N PRO A 164 -3.58 7.45 -0.76
CA PRO A 164 -2.68 8.53 -0.34
C PRO A 164 -2.28 9.44 -1.50
N TYR A 165 -1.90 10.69 -1.21
CA TYR A 165 -1.05 11.41 -2.17
C TYR A 165 0.29 10.70 -2.34
N TYR A 166 0.76 10.60 -3.58
CA TYR A 166 1.99 9.96 -3.97
C TYR A 166 2.95 11.01 -4.52
N TYR A 167 4.11 11.15 -3.88
CA TYR A 167 5.08 12.19 -4.20
C TYR A 167 6.21 11.68 -5.11
N GLY A 168 6.18 10.41 -5.51
CA GLY A 168 7.12 9.81 -6.45
C GLY A 168 7.97 8.68 -5.87
N MET A 169 8.75 8.08 -6.76
CA MET A 169 9.75 7.06 -6.45
C MET A 169 11.14 7.65 -6.62
N TYR A 170 12.02 7.35 -5.67
CA TYR A 170 13.39 7.85 -5.62
C TYR A 170 14.34 6.70 -5.32
N THR A 171 15.53 6.72 -5.92
CA THR A 171 16.62 5.83 -5.52
C THR A 171 17.45 6.55 -4.46
N LEU A 172 17.55 5.94 -3.27
CA LEU A 172 18.31 6.49 -2.14
C LEU A 172 19.35 5.49 -1.66
N THR A 173 20.57 5.97 -1.37
CA THR A 173 21.62 5.15 -0.78
C THR A 173 21.38 4.96 0.72
N MET A 174 21.22 3.71 1.13
CA MET A 174 21.02 3.25 2.50
C MET A 174 22.32 3.32 3.31
N PRO A 175 22.27 3.26 4.67
CA PRO A 175 23.48 3.37 5.50
C PRO A 175 24.54 2.29 5.24
N ASN A 176 24.12 1.11 4.76
CA ASN A 176 25.02 0.02 4.36
C ASN A 176 25.70 0.24 2.99
N GLY A 177 25.39 1.36 2.31
CA GLY A 177 25.89 1.71 0.98
C GLY A 177 25.14 1.05 -0.18
N GLU A 178 24.00 0.43 0.10
CA GLU A 178 23.11 -0.16 -0.92
C GLU A 178 22.13 0.88 -1.43
N ASP A 179 21.87 0.92 -2.73
CA ASP A 179 20.78 1.72 -3.27
C ASP A 179 19.45 0.99 -3.13
N ALA A 180 18.41 1.71 -2.70
CA ALA A 180 17.06 1.18 -2.55
C ALA A 180 16.05 2.08 -3.24
N ASP A 181 14.99 1.47 -3.78
CA ASP A 181 13.84 2.21 -4.29
C ASP A 181 12.97 2.65 -3.12
N VAL A 182 12.68 3.95 -3.06
CA VAL A 182 11.92 4.56 -1.97
C VAL A 182 10.73 5.30 -2.54
N LEU A 183 9.53 4.82 -2.21
CA LEU A 183 8.28 5.46 -2.53
C LEU A 183 7.93 6.43 -1.41
N ILE A 184 7.69 7.69 -1.77
CA ILE A 184 7.34 8.75 -0.82
C ILE A 184 5.87 9.08 -1.01
N MET A 185 5.08 9.00 0.06
CA MET A 185 3.64 9.21 0.01
C MET A 185 3.11 9.90 1.26
N GLU A 186 1.85 10.34 1.21
CA GLU A 186 1.14 10.96 2.32
C GLU A 186 1.13 10.04 3.54
N TYR A 187 1.46 10.61 4.70
CA TYR A 187 1.11 10.00 5.97
C TYR A 187 -0.39 10.20 6.23
N VAL A 188 -1.14 9.10 6.17
CA VAL A 188 -2.58 9.09 6.43
C VAL A 188 -2.79 8.78 7.90
N GLU A 189 -3.22 9.78 8.66
CA GLU A 189 -3.65 9.59 10.05
C GLU A 189 -4.90 8.72 10.10
N GLY A 190 -4.97 7.80 11.06
CA GLY A 190 -6.10 6.89 11.24
C GLY A 190 -5.70 5.57 11.90
N GLU A 191 -6.70 4.74 12.18
CA GLU A 191 -6.49 3.33 12.53
C GLU A 191 -6.62 2.48 11.26
N THR A 192 -5.99 1.31 11.22
CA THR A 192 -6.23 0.35 10.14
C THR A 192 -7.62 -0.29 10.29
N LEU A 193 -8.18 -0.81 9.20
CA LEU A 193 -9.42 -1.58 9.28
C LEU A 193 -9.24 -2.82 10.17
N GLU A 194 -8.03 -3.39 10.21
CA GLU A 194 -7.66 -4.48 11.13
C GLU A 194 -7.81 -4.08 12.61
N GLN A 195 -7.33 -2.89 12.98
CA GLN A 195 -7.46 -2.34 14.34
C GLN A 195 -8.92 -2.06 14.66
N TRP A 196 -9.66 -1.46 13.74
CA TRP A 196 -11.09 -1.20 13.90
C TRP A 196 -11.88 -2.49 14.10
N LEU A 197 -11.58 -3.55 13.33
CA LEU A 197 -12.19 -4.88 13.49
C LEU A 197 -11.86 -5.49 14.84
N SER A 198 -10.61 -5.39 15.28
CA SER A 198 -10.13 -5.92 16.57
C SER A 198 -10.73 -5.18 17.78
N GLY A 199 -11.12 -3.91 17.60
CA GLY A 199 -11.84 -3.13 18.63
C GLY A 199 -13.31 -3.49 18.79
N ARG A 200 -13.87 -4.34 17.92
CA ARG A 200 -15.28 -4.74 17.97
C ARG A 200 -15.51 -5.79 19.07
N PRO A 201 -16.69 -5.79 19.71
CA PRO A 201 -17.01 -6.78 20.74
C PRO A 201 -17.02 -8.19 20.16
N GLU A 202 -16.24 -9.08 20.76
CA GLU A 202 -16.27 -10.52 20.46
C GLU A 202 -17.65 -11.09 20.81
N HIS A 203 -18.18 -11.94 19.94
CA HIS A 203 -19.41 -12.68 20.18
C HIS A 203 -19.56 -13.85 19.20
N THR A 204 -20.39 -14.82 19.59
CA THR A 204 -20.64 -16.04 18.81
C THR A 204 -22.01 -16.05 18.14
N LYS A 205 -22.92 -15.20 18.61
CA LYS A 205 -24.28 -15.03 18.09
C LYS A 205 -24.81 -13.62 18.38
N PRO A 206 -25.78 -13.11 17.60
CA PRO A 206 -26.28 -11.74 17.74
C PRO A 206 -26.79 -11.40 19.15
N GLU A 207 -27.36 -12.38 19.86
CA GLU A 207 -27.93 -12.18 21.20
C GLU A 207 -26.90 -11.78 22.24
N ASP A 208 -25.62 -12.14 22.03
CA ASP A 208 -24.52 -11.79 22.94
C ASP A 208 -24.30 -10.25 22.98
N LEU A 209 -24.70 -9.53 21.93
CA LEU A 209 -24.60 -8.06 21.85
C LEU A 209 -25.83 -7.33 22.40
N GLY A 210 -26.94 -8.04 22.63
CA GLY A 210 -28.21 -7.43 23.03
C GLY A 210 -28.61 -6.25 22.14
N ASN A 211 -28.88 -5.08 22.74
CA ASN A 211 -29.28 -3.88 22.01
C ASN A 211 -28.15 -3.29 21.12
N ALA A 212 -26.88 -3.65 21.37
CA ALA A 212 -25.77 -3.15 20.57
C ALA A 212 -25.69 -3.82 19.18
N ASP A 213 -26.38 -4.94 18.98
CA ASP A 213 -26.42 -5.68 17.71
C ASP A 213 -26.87 -4.80 16.53
N VAL A 214 -27.87 -3.95 16.76
CA VAL A 214 -28.41 -3.06 15.72
C VAL A 214 -27.34 -2.10 15.22
N ASN A 215 -26.60 -1.48 16.14
CA ASN A 215 -25.51 -0.56 15.80
C ASN A 215 -24.35 -1.32 15.16
N TYR A 216 -24.00 -2.49 15.70
CA TYR A 216 -22.97 -3.37 15.14
C TYR A 216 -23.22 -3.65 13.65
N VAL A 217 -24.42 -4.11 13.32
CA VAL A 217 -24.82 -4.42 11.94
C VAL A 217 -24.86 -3.16 11.07
N ALA A 218 -25.38 -2.04 11.59
CA ALA A 218 -25.44 -0.78 10.85
C ALA A 218 -24.03 -0.26 10.48
N ASP A 219 -23.10 -0.29 11.43
CA ASP A 219 -21.71 0.14 11.23
C ASP A 219 -20.97 -0.78 10.25
N THR A 220 -21.17 -2.10 10.35
CA THR A 220 -20.60 -3.06 9.40
C THR A 220 -21.11 -2.81 7.99
N LYS A 221 -22.43 -2.59 7.83
CA LYS A 221 -23.02 -2.25 6.52
C LYS A 221 -22.45 -0.95 5.98
N LEU A 222 -22.30 0.07 6.80
CA LEU A 222 -21.73 1.35 6.39
C LEU A 222 -20.27 1.20 5.94
N MET A 223 -19.44 0.49 6.71
CA MET A 223 -18.05 0.26 6.35
C MET A 223 -17.93 -0.58 5.07
N PHE A 224 -18.75 -1.62 4.94
CA PHE A 224 -18.85 -2.43 3.72
C PHE A 224 -19.16 -1.57 2.49
N LYS A 225 -20.12 -0.64 2.59
CA LYS A 225 -20.44 0.30 1.50
C LYS A 225 -19.22 1.09 1.07
N LYS A 226 -18.50 1.66 2.03
CA LYS A 226 -17.35 2.53 1.78
C LYS A 226 -16.19 1.78 1.15
N VAL A 227 -15.81 0.64 1.74
CA VAL A 227 -14.72 -0.23 1.25
C VAL A 227 -15.02 -0.70 -0.17
N LEU A 228 -16.23 -1.19 -0.43
CA LEU A 228 -16.59 -1.67 -1.77
C LEU A 228 -16.66 -0.53 -2.80
N THR A 229 -17.09 0.66 -2.40
CA THR A 229 -17.11 1.85 -3.27
C THR A 229 -15.69 2.26 -3.64
N ALA A 230 -14.78 2.28 -2.67
CA ALA A 230 -13.38 2.58 -2.89
C ALA A 230 -12.70 1.58 -3.83
N VAL A 231 -12.88 0.27 -3.61
CA VAL A 231 -12.36 -0.78 -4.49
C VAL A 231 -12.94 -0.66 -5.90
N HIS A 232 -14.23 -0.34 -6.01
CA HIS A 232 -14.84 -0.12 -7.32
C HIS A 232 -14.21 1.07 -8.04
N SER A 233 -13.95 2.19 -7.35
CA SER A 233 -13.27 3.36 -7.92
C SER A 233 -11.86 3.02 -8.38
N ILE A 234 -11.09 2.27 -7.60
CA ILE A 234 -9.75 1.77 -7.97
C ILE A 234 -9.82 0.90 -9.23
N ASN A 235 -10.70 -0.11 -9.23
CA ASN A 235 -10.85 -1.03 -10.36
C ASN A 235 -11.30 -0.31 -11.66
N ARG A 236 -12.09 0.76 -11.56
CA ARG A 236 -12.53 1.55 -12.72
C ARG A 236 -11.40 2.27 -13.44
N LEU A 237 -10.26 2.47 -12.77
CA LEU A 237 -9.04 3.01 -13.36
C LEU A 237 -8.11 1.91 -13.90
N GLY A 238 -8.61 0.67 -14.02
CA GLY A 238 -7.84 -0.45 -14.56
C GLY A 238 -6.77 -0.98 -13.62
N VAL A 239 -6.85 -0.65 -12.33
CA VAL A 239 -5.93 -1.14 -11.30
C VAL A 239 -6.61 -2.22 -10.48
N ALA A 240 -6.00 -3.41 -10.44
CA ALA A 240 -6.36 -4.45 -9.50
C ALA A 240 -5.35 -4.49 -8.35
N HIS A 241 -5.81 -4.28 -7.12
CA HIS A 241 -4.93 -4.25 -5.94
C HIS A 241 -4.28 -5.61 -5.62
N ARG A 242 -5.00 -6.73 -5.84
CA ARG A 242 -4.55 -8.13 -5.67
C ARG A 242 -4.18 -8.59 -4.27
N ASP A 243 -4.06 -7.68 -3.31
CA ASP A 243 -3.82 -7.98 -1.89
C ASP A 243 -4.69 -7.09 -1.00
N VAL A 244 -6.01 -7.13 -1.24
CA VAL A 244 -6.92 -6.34 -0.41
C VAL A 244 -7.11 -7.02 0.94
N CYS A 245 -6.38 -6.56 1.95
CA CYS A 245 -6.53 -7.00 3.34
C CYS A 245 -6.81 -5.82 4.29
N PRO A 246 -7.31 -6.08 5.52
CA PRO A 246 -7.64 -5.01 6.47
C PRO A 246 -6.45 -4.15 6.89
N SER A 247 -5.25 -4.71 6.86
CA SER A 247 -4.04 -3.99 7.25
C SER A 247 -3.57 -2.98 6.19
N CYS A 248 -4.06 -3.11 4.95
CA CYS A 248 -3.82 -2.22 3.82
C CYS A 248 -4.90 -1.13 3.66
N ILE A 249 -5.82 -1.01 4.63
CA ILE A 249 -6.90 -0.03 4.60
C ILE A 249 -6.80 0.82 5.86
N ILE A 250 -6.55 2.12 5.71
CA ILE A 250 -6.53 3.08 6.82
C ILE A 250 -7.88 3.81 6.86
N LEU A 251 -8.49 3.89 8.04
CA LEU A 251 -9.71 4.63 8.30
C LEU A 251 -9.36 6.01 8.85
N THR A 252 -9.63 7.06 8.07
CA THR A 252 -9.34 8.43 8.52
C THR A 252 -10.18 8.84 9.74
N PRO A 253 -9.75 9.79 10.59
CA PRO A 253 -10.45 10.21 11.82
C PRO A 253 -11.80 10.93 11.62
N SER A 254 -12.37 10.86 10.42
CA SER A 254 -13.72 11.36 10.14
C SER A 254 -14.77 10.61 10.99
N PRO A 255 -15.93 11.23 11.31
CA PRO A 255 -16.95 10.64 12.19
C PRO A 255 -17.46 9.26 11.81
N SER A 256 -17.14 8.77 10.61
CA SER A 256 -17.56 7.47 10.12
C SER A 256 -16.42 6.67 9.46
N GLY A 257 -15.16 7.13 9.52
CA GLY A 257 -14.00 6.51 8.87
C GLY A 257 -14.06 6.53 7.33
N THR A 258 -13.16 7.22 6.64
CA THR A 258 -13.04 7.08 5.18
C THR A 258 -11.92 6.10 4.87
N PRO A 259 -12.16 5.01 4.13
CA PRO A 259 -11.13 4.04 3.83
C PRO A 259 -10.15 4.59 2.79
N VAL A 260 -8.87 4.47 3.11
CA VAL A 260 -7.73 4.83 2.27
C VAL A 260 -6.91 3.56 2.04
N PHE A 261 -6.81 3.14 0.78
CA PHE A 261 -6.11 1.92 0.38
C PHE A 261 -4.64 2.22 0.17
N THR A 262 -3.78 1.34 0.68
CA THR A 262 -2.32 1.42 0.60
C THR A 262 -1.76 0.07 0.14
N ASP A 263 -0.46 0.04 -0.16
CA ASP A 263 0.27 -1.19 -0.52
C ASP A 263 -0.17 -1.81 -1.86
N PHE A 264 0.22 -1.15 -2.96
CA PHE A 264 -0.06 -1.62 -4.32
C PHE A 264 1.12 -2.40 -4.93
N ALA A 265 2.01 -2.94 -4.12
CA ALA A 265 3.22 -3.64 -4.60
C ALA A 265 2.90 -4.87 -5.46
N LEU A 266 1.76 -5.53 -5.20
CA LEU A 266 1.29 -6.69 -5.96
C LEU A 266 0.24 -6.34 -7.02
N ALA A 267 -0.03 -5.05 -7.24
CA ALA A 267 -1.10 -4.63 -8.12
C ALA A 267 -0.89 -5.08 -9.57
N ALA A 268 -1.99 -5.12 -10.33
CA ALA A 268 -1.94 -5.21 -11.79
C ALA A 268 -2.58 -3.96 -12.37
N CYS A 269 -1.86 -3.25 -13.24
CA CYS A 269 -2.31 -2.02 -13.88
C CYS A 269 -2.74 -2.28 -15.33
N ASN A 270 -3.48 -1.34 -15.92
CA ASN A 270 -3.97 -1.43 -17.30
C ASN A 270 -4.79 -2.70 -17.59
N VAL A 271 -5.53 -3.18 -16.59
CA VAL A 271 -6.37 -4.37 -16.70
C VAL A 271 -7.82 -3.97 -16.98
N ASP A 272 -8.46 -4.65 -17.93
CA ASP A 272 -9.89 -4.49 -18.17
C ASP A 272 -10.72 -4.82 -16.90
N LEU A 273 -11.71 -3.97 -16.61
CA LEU A 273 -12.55 -4.09 -15.42
C LEU A 273 -13.28 -5.44 -15.33
N LYS A 274 -13.67 -6.06 -16.45
CA LYS A 274 -14.29 -7.39 -16.44
C LYS A 274 -13.28 -8.45 -16.06
N LEU A 275 -12.04 -8.34 -16.54
CA LEU A 275 -10.96 -9.24 -16.16
C LEU A 275 -10.62 -9.10 -14.68
N ILE A 276 -10.55 -7.87 -14.16
CA ILE A 276 -10.31 -7.63 -12.72
C ILE A 276 -11.34 -8.38 -11.86
N ARG A 277 -12.62 -8.27 -12.22
CA ARG A 277 -13.71 -8.92 -11.49
C ARG A 277 -13.68 -10.43 -11.58
N ARG A 278 -13.28 -10.99 -12.72
CA ARG A 278 -13.27 -12.43 -12.97
C ARG A 278 -12.03 -13.13 -12.41
N THR A 279 -10.89 -12.45 -12.40
CA THR A 279 -9.59 -13.07 -12.12
C THR A 279 -9.04 -12.73 -10.75
N TYR A 280 -9.19 -11.47 -10.31
CA TYR A 280 -8.55 -11.02 -9.06
C TYR A 280 -9.51 -10.95 -7.88
N GLU A 281 -10.82 -10.98 -8.13
CA GLU A 281 -11.85 -11.01 -7.09
C GLU A 281 -11.70 -9.92 -6.00
N ASN A 282 -11.07 -8.77 -6.31
CA ASN A 282 -10.79 -7.70 -5.33
C ASN A 282 -12.03 -7.32 -4.50
N ASN A 283 -13.21 -7.31 -5.12
CA ASN A 283 -14.45 -7.02 -4.42
C ASN A 283 -14.76 -8.03 -3.31
N ILE A 284 -14.47 -9.32 -3.53
CA ILE A 284 -14.67 -10.40 -2.57
C ILE A 284 -13.62 -10.33 -1.47
N GLN A 285 -12.34 -10.13 -1.84
CA GLN A 285 -11.25 -9.97 -0.87
C GLN A 285 -11.49 -8.80 0.08
N ALA A 286 -11.89 -7.65 -0.45
CA ALA A 286 -12.11 -6.44 0.34
C ALA A 286 -13.19 -6.55 1.40
N ILE A 287 -14.15 -7.44 1.19
CA ILE A 287 -15.32 -7.58 2.05
C ILE A 287 -15.28 -8.84 2.90
N ASP A 288 -14.33 -9.74 2.67
CA ASP A 288 -14.20 -10.97 3.46
C ASP A 288 -13.91 -10.69 4.94
N PRO A 289 -12.97 -9.78 5.28
CA PRO A 289 -12.68 -9.47 6.68
C PRO A 289 -13.84 -8.83 7.44
N LEU A 290 -14.69 -8.07 6.73
CA LEU A 290 -15.90 -7.48 7.31
C LEU A 290 -16.98 -8.52 7.66
N ARG A 291 -16.74 -9.81 7.34
CA ARG A 291 -17.65 -10.94 7.58
C ARG A 291 -17.15 -11.89 8.66
N GLU A 292 -15.95 -11.68 9.21
CA GLU A 292 -15.32 -12.55 10.20
C GLU A 292 -15.82 -12.27 11.63
N CYS A 293 -17.14 -12.39 11.81
CA CYS A 293 -17.77 -12.20 13.09
C CYS A 293 -18.42 -13.51 13.55
N CYS A 294 -19.74 -13.62 13.49
CA CYS A 294 -20.49 -14.85 13.68
C CYS A 294 -21.21 -15.24 12.39
N ARG A 295 -21.51 -16.53 12.23
CA ARG A 295 -22.21 -17.04 11.04
C ARG A 295 -23.54 -16.30 10.76
N PRO A 296 -24.40 -16.01 11.75
CA PRO A 296 -25.63 -15.25 11.52
C PRO A 296 -25.39 -13.84 10.93
N HIS A 297 -24.43 -13.07 11.45
CA HIS A 297 -24.11 -11.76 10.88
C HIS A 297 -23.51 -11.88 9.50
N ARG A 298 -22.58 -12.81 9.30
CA ARG A 298 -21.99 -13.08 7.98
C ARG A 298 -23.08 -13.35 6.94
N ASP A 299 -24.00 -14.26 7.24
CA ASP A 299 -25.08 -14.64 6.33
C ASP A 299 -26.06 -13.47 6.11
N GLY A 300 -26.38 -12.71 7.16
CA GLY A 300 -27.24 -11.53 7.07
C GLY A 300 -26.64 -10.40 6.24
N ILE A 301 -25.35 -10.08 6.44
CA ILE A 301 -24.61 -9.08 5.66
C ILE A 301 -24.45 -9.54 4.21
N LEU A 302 -24.15 -10.82 3.97
CA LEU A 302 -24.06 -11.39 2.62
C LEU A 302 -25.37 -11.29 1.85
N LYS A 303 -26.48 -11.68 2.50
CA LYS A 303 -27.82 -11.59 1.91
C LYS A 303 -28.16 -10.14 1.57
N TRP A 304 -28.00 -9.23 2.53
CA TRP A 304 -28.22 -7.81 2.32
C TRP A 304 -27.37 -7.25 1.18
N ALA A 305 -26.07 -7.55 1.15
CA ALA A 305 -25.19 -7.08 0.08
C ALA A 305 -25.63 -7.59 -1.30
N LYS A 306 -26.02 -8.87 -1.41
CA LYS A 306 -26.55 -9.44 -2.66
C LYS A 306 -27.82 -8.72 -3.12
N GLU A 307 -28.75 -8.46 -2.20
CA GLU A 307 -30.02 -7.76 -2.50
C GLU A 307 -29.77 -6.33 -2.99
N GLU A 308 -28.88 -5.60 -2.33
CA GLU A 308 -28.53 -4.22 -2.70
C GLU A 308 -27.83 -4.14 -4.06
N LEU A 309 -26.87 -5.04 -4.32
CA LEU A 309 -26.13 -5.08 -5.57
C LEU A 309 -26.99 -5.58 -6.74
N ALA A 310 -28.04 -6.36 -6.47
CA ALA A 310 -29.00 -6.83 -7.46
C ALA A 310 -30.01 -5.76 -7.89
N ASN A 311 -30.00 -4.56 -7.30
CA ASN A 311 -30.90 -3.46 -7.65
C ASN A 311 -30.15 -2.27 -8.30
N PRO A 312 -29.90 -2.32 -9.63
CA PRO A 312 -29.12 -1.31 -10.36
C PRO A 312 -29.64 0.14 -10.24
N GLY A 313 -30.94 0.32 -10.00
CA GLY A 313 -31.57 1.63 -9.88
C GLY A 313 -31.26 2.35 -8.56
N ASN A 314 -30.97 1.58 -7.50
CA ASN A 314 -30.77 2.09 -6.13
C ASN A 314 -29.40 1.77 -5.53
N THR A 315 -28.57 0.96 -6.20
CA THR A 315 -27.22 0.65 -5.73
C THR A 315 -26.34 1.90 -5.71
N TRP A 316 -25.64 2.10 -4.60
CA TRP A 316 -24.60 3.13 -4.46
C TRP A 316 -23.36 2.83 -5.30
N ILE A 317 -23.24 1.63 -5.86
CA ILE A 317 -22.24 1.25 -6.86
C ILE A 317 -22.95 0.82 -8.12
N LYS A 318 -22.92 1.67 -9.14
CA LYS A 318 -23.47 1.35 -10.46
C LYS A 318 -22.49 0.44 -11.20
N PHE A 319 -22.63 -0.86 -11.01
CA PHE A 319 -22.05 -1.82 -11.93
C PHE A 319 -22.81 -1.65 -13.26
N HIS A 320 -22.17 -1.09 -14.28
CA HIS A 320 -22.67 -1.28 -15.64
C HIS A 320 -22.67 -2.79 -15.89
N ILE A 321 -23.86 -3.39 -15.80
CA ILE A 321 -24.11 -4.71 -16.34
C ILE A 321 -24.19 -4.45 -17.84
N ASP A 322 -23.09 -4.69 -18.54
CA ASP A 322 -23.15 -4.72 -19.99
C ASP A 322 -24.14 -5.81 -20.37
N GLN A 323 -25.18 -5.40 -21.10
CA GLN A 323 -26.04 -6.34 -21.82
C GLN A 323 -25.13 -7.21 -22.69
N SER A 324 -25.26 -8.51 -22.51
CA SER A 324 -24.40 -9.53 -23.15
C SER A 324 -24.61 -9.55 -24.65
#